data_AF-A0A0D0KRI6-F1
#
_entry.id   AF-A0A0D0KRI6-F1
#
_cell.length_a   1.000
_cell.length_b   1.000
_cell.length_c   1.000
_cell.angle_alpha   90.00
_cell.angle_beta   90.00
_cell.angle_gamma   90.00
#
_symmetry.space_group_name_H-M   'P 1'
#
loop_
_entity.id
_entity.type
_entity.pdbx_description
1 polymer ?
#
loop_
_entity_poly.entity_id
_entity_poly.type
_entity_poly.pdbx_seq_one_letter_code
_entity_poly.pdbx_strand_id
1 'polypeptide(L)'
;MDALLILGGLLLILVGLVLLVMRGFATSLLWGWACLLPPLTLLFIVRHWRRARHALACCALGMIPLVVGLAVMAGQDPQRLEAIIGLEWLKPEKPAPGELHIQLHGQLNGEPFVPQEGELIDGVLSLREGQDFFARRELIIRGLPLSADGLRLDVLPEDQGQLPEIEFNWLLPDQDLPEARQLKGGYTLHLDLQPEAPNRLVGEFHLVLPPQFETTLSGKVEVFRNGLRYHEGRVDRTVDSRDTLAYVLTDHLQRRFSTRDVQLSPLPATGVTGSNLMLDVSARIDGREQRLPVSLSKHAERGWRVDDDRFAELPAAAPPAPAAVPPQPAAPQQPQPVQDPRRDFSLVRLLSEPQRYVNQPLRVFSEKGSSIQGQFAGLEQGQVILRQRLNGSGEARFAMPEADIVHVELLDE
;
A
#
# COMPACT_ATOMS: atom_id res chain seq x y z
N MET A 1 2.09 -37.77 -16.90
CA MET A 1 1.96 -39.24 -17.05
C MET A 1 1.29 -39.85 -15.81
N ASP A 2 1.65 -39.37 -14.62
CA ASP A 2 1.19 -39.92 -13.33
C ASP A 2 -0.32 -39.71 -13.08
N ALA A 3 -0.86 -38.57 -13.51
CA ALA A 3 -2.30 -38.31 -13.47
C ALA A 3 -3.13 -39.35 -14.26
N LEU A 4 -2.61 -39.85 -15.39
CA LEU A 4 -3.29 -40.88 -16.19
C LEU A 4 -3.28 -42.25 -15.51
N LEU A 5 -2.21 -42.57 -14.76
CA LEU A 5 -2.12 -43.80 -13.95
C LEU A 5 -3.11 -43.75 -12.77
N ILE A 6 -3.19 -42.62 -12.08
CA ILE A 6 -4.14 -42.39 -10.98
C ILE A 6 -5.58 -42.47 -11.51
N LEU A 7 -5.88 -41.75 -12.61
CA LEU A 7 -7.22 -41.72 -13.21
C LEU A 7 -7.62 -43.11 -13.76
N GLY A 8 -6.71 -43.80 -14.42
CA GLY A 8 -6.95 -45.16 -14.93
C GLY A 8 -7.19 -46.17 -13.81
N GLY A 9 -6.45 -46.08 -12.70
CA GLY A 9 -6.67 -46.89 -11.51
C GLY A 9 -8.04 -46.63 -10.87
N LEU A 10 -8.41 -45.35 -10.73
CA LEU A 10 -9.71 -44.94 -10.18
C LEU A 10 -10.88 -45.41 -11.05
N LEU A 11 -10.76 -45.27 -12.38
CA LEU A 11 -11.74 -45.77 -13.35
C LEU A 11 -11.93 -47.29 -13.21
N LEU A 12 -10.85 -48.04 -13.08
CA LEU A 12 -10.91 -49.49 -12.95
C LEU A 12 -11.56 -49.91 -11.63
N ILE A 13 -11.31 -49.18 -10.53
CA ILE A 13 -12.01 -49.36 -9.25
C ILE A 13 -13.50 -49.06 -9.41
N LEU A 14 -13.87 -47.98 -10.09
CA LEU A 14 -15.25 -47.59 -10.34
C LEU A 14 -15.99 -48.66 -11.17
N VAL A 15 -15.36 -49.19 -12.22
CA VAL A 15 -15.89 -50.32 -13.00
C VAL A 15 -16.10 -51.55 -12.12
N GLY A 16 -15.13 -51.87 -11.26
CA GLY A 16 -15.26 -52.96 -10.29
C GLY A 16 -16.42 -52.76 -9.31
N LEU A 17 -16.65 -51.53 -8.84
CA LEU A 17 -17.78 -51.18 -7.97
C LEU A 17 -19.13 -51.28 -8.70
N VAL A 18 -19.22 -50.80 -9.94
CA VAL A 18 -20.42 -50.93 -10.78
C VAL A 18 -20.74 -52.40 -11.04
N LEU A 19 -19.72 -53.22 -11.35
CA LEU A 19 -19.89 -54.67 -11.47
C LEU A 19 -20.39 -55.29 -10.17
N LEU A 20 -19.95 -54.80 -9.01
CA LEU A 20 -20.38 -55.27 -7.69
C LEU A 20 -21.85 -54.91 -7.40
N VAL A 21 -22.28 -53.70 -7.75
CA VAL A 21 -23.67 -53.24 -7.65
C VAL A 21 -24.58 -54.02 -8.58
N MET A 22 -24.19 -54.21 -9.86
CA MET A 22 -24.94 -55.04 -10.81
C MET A 22 -25.09 -56.48 -10.32
N ARG A 23 -24.02 -57.05 -9.74
CA ARG A 23 -24.06 -58.37 -9.09
C ARG A 23 -24.98 -58.38 -7.87
N GLY A 24 -25.05 -57.30 -7.11
CA GLY A 24 -26.00 -57.10 -6.01
C GLY A 24 -27.45 -57.18 -6.50
N PHE A 25 -27.81 -56.40 -7.52
CA PHE A 25 -29.14 -56.44 -8.15
C PHE A 25 -29.50 -57.80 -8.72
N ALA A 26 -28.52 -58.51 -9.32
CA ALA A 26 -28.72 -59.87 -9.82
C ALA A 26 -29.01 -60.91 -8.72
N THR A 27 -28.74 -60.59 -7.44
CA THR A 27 -29.11 -61.44 -6.31
C THR A 27 -30.44 -61.05 -5.67
N SER A 28 -30.68 -59.75 -5.46
CA SER A 28 -31.96 -59.21 -5.01
C SER A 28 -31.97 -57.69 -5.14
N LEU A 29 -33.16 -57.10 -5.20
CA LEU A 29 -33.33 -55.64 -5.23
C LEU A 29 -32.74 -54.96 -3.97
N LEU A 30 -32.90 -55.60 -2.80
CA LEU A 30 -32.38 -55.10 -1.52
C LEU A 30 -30.84 -55.08 -1.49
N TRP A 31 -30.19 -56.12 -2.04
CA TRP A 31 -28.73 -56.17 -2.12
C TRP A 31 -28.16 -55.17 -3.12
N GLY A 32 -28.88 -54.86 -4.20
CA GLY A 32 -28.50 -53.79 -5.13
C GLY A 32 -28.41 -52.43 -4.45
N TRP A 33 -29.44 -52.06 -3.67
CA TRP A 33 -29.46 -50.84 -2.87
C TRP A 33 -28.44 -50.85 -1.72
N ALA A 34 -28.29 -51.99 -1.04
CA ALA A 34 -27.30 -52.15 0.02
C ALA A 34 -25.87 -51.94 -0.50
N CYS A 35 -25.57 -52.37 -1.72
CA CYS A 35 -24.27 -52.17 -2.35
C CYS A 35 -23.96 -50.71 -2.74
N LEU A 36 -24.91 -49.78 -2.61
CA LEU A 36 -24.62 -48.35 -2.80
C LEU A 36 -23.98 -47.73 -1.54
N LEU A 37 -24.15 -48.37 -0.38
CA LEU A 37 -23.63 -47.90 0.90
C LEU A 37 -22.34 -48.66 1.27
N PRO A 38 -21.19 -47.97 1.49
CA PRO A 38 -19.90 -48.59 1.79
C PRO A 38 -19.87 -49.63 2.93
N PRO A 39 -20.59 -49.49 4.06
CA PRO A 39 -20.56 -50.54 5.09
C PRO A 39 -21.34 -51.80 4.68
N LEU A 40 -22.36 -51.68 3.85
CA LEU A 40 -23.21 -52.80 3.42
C LEU A 40 -22.66 -53.55 2.21
N THR A 41 -21.82 -52.90 1.38
CA THR A 41 -21.05 -53.59 0.32
C THR A 41 -20.11 -54.64 0.90
N LEU A 42 -19.46 -54.34 2.03
CA LEU A 42 -18.59 -55.29 2.72
C LEU A 42 -19.37 -56.53 3.19
N LEU A 43 -20.58 -56.33 3.71
CA LEU A 43 -21.48 -57.42 4.11
C LEU A 43 -21.86 -58.32 2.91
N PHE A 44 -22.13 -57.72 1.75
CA PHE A 44 -22.39 -58.45 0.51
C PHE A 44 -21.19 -59.26 0.05
N ILE A 45 -19.98 -58.69 0.12
CA ILE A 45 -18.73 -59.36 -0.27
C ILE A 45 -18.48 -60.60 0.60
N VAL A 46 -18.64 -60.46 1.92
CA VAL A 46 -18.44 -61.58 2.87
C VAL A 46 -19.50 -62.67 2.65
N ARG A 47 -20.77 -62.29 2.48
CA ARG A 47 -21.88 -63.26 2.36
C ARG A 47 -21.99 -63.90 0.97
N HIS A 48 -21.62 -63.18 -0.09
CA HIS A 48 -21.73 -63.62 -1.49
C HIS A 48 -20.37 -63.64 -2.21
N TRP A 49 -19.32 -64.11 -1.50
CA TRP A 49 -17.93 -64.16 -1.97
C TRP A 49 -17.75 -64.74 -3.39
N ARG A 50 -18.39 -65.87 -3.71
CA ARG A 50 -18.30 -66.51 -5.03
C ARG A 50 -18.74 -65.59 -6.18
N ARG A 51 -19.71 -64.70 -5.93
CA ARG A 51 -20.23 -63.74 -6.92
C ARG A 51 -19.43 -62.43 -6.90
N ALA A 52 -18.92 -62.02 -5.74
CA ALA A 52 -18.17 -60.78 -5.58
C ALA A 52 -16.71 -60.85 -6.06
N ARG A 53 -16.06 -62.03 -6.02
CA ARG A 53 -14.61 -62.19 -6.25
C ARG A 53 -14.06 -61.54 -7.53
N HIS A 54 -14.80 -61.56 -8.64
CA HIS A 54 -14.31 -61.01 -9.91
C HIS A 54 -14.40 -59.47 -9.93
N ALA A 55 -15.44 -58.92 -9.32
CA ALA A 55 -15.58 -57.47 -9.15
C ALA A 55 -14.52 -56.94 -8.17
N LEU A 56 -14.29 -57.67 -7.07
CA LEU A 56 -13.23 -57.38 -6.12
C LEU A 56 -11.84 -57.47 -6.74
N ALA A 57 -11.58 -58.48 -7.59
CA ALA A 57 -10.31 -58.61 -8.31
C ALA A 57 -10.08 -57.43 -9.27
N CYS A 58 -11.14 -56.93 -9.91
CA CYS A 58 -11.08 -55.74 -10.75
C CYS A 58 -10.75 -54.47 -9.93
N CYS A 59 -11.39 -54.29 -8.76
CA CYS A 59 -11.02 -53.21 -7.84
C CYS A 59 -9.57 -53.33 -7.35
N ALA A 60 -9.14 -54.53 -6.96
CA ALA A 60 -7.78 -54.79 -6.50
C ALA A 60 -6.74 -54.52 -7.60
N LEU A 61 -7.07 -54.83 -8.86
CA LEU A 61 -6.23 -54.53 -10.01
C LEU A 61 -6.11 -53.01 -10.23
N GLY A 62 -7.16 -52.24 -9.96
CA GLY A 62 -7.13 -50.76 -10.04
C GLY A 62 -6.39 -50.08 -8.90
N MET A 63 -6.27 -50.72 -7.74
CA MET A 63 -5.48 -50.21 -6.61
C MET A 63 -3.97 -50.16 -6.92
N ILE A 64 -3.47 -51.06 -7.78
CA ILE A 64 -2.05 -51.13 -8.14
C ILE A 64 -1.60 -49.84 -8.88
N PRO A 65 -2.18 -49.45 -10.03
CA PRO A 65 -1.80 -48.21 -10.71
C PRO A 65 -2.15 -46.97 -9.88
N LEU A 66 -3.16 -47.01 -9.02
CA LEU A 66 -3.48 -45.92 -8.10
C LEU A 66 -2.34 -45.66 -7.10
N VAL A 67 -1.89 -46.71 -6.39
CA VAL A 67 -0.81 -46.61 -5.40
C VAL A 67 0.51 -46.25 -6.07
N VAL A 68 0.81 -46.84 -7.23
CA VAL A 68 2.02 -46.51 -8.01
C VAL A 68 1.97 -45.06 -8.49
N GLY A 69 0.84 -44.60 -9.02
CA GLY A 69 0.66 -43.21 -9.45
C GLY A 69 0.82 -42.22 -8.31
N LEU A 70 0.24 -42.50 -7.14
CA LEU A 70 0.41 -41.69 -5.93
C LEU A 70 1.85 -41.70 -5.42
N ALA A 71 2.55 -42.84 -5.44
CA ALA A 71 3.94 -42.93 -5.00
C ALA A 71 4.90 -42.18 -5.93
N VAL A 72 4.69 -42.26 -7.26
CA VAL A 72 5.46 -41.48 -8.23
C VAL A 72 5.20 -39.98 -8.06
N MET A 73 3.94 -39.58 -7.87
CA MET A 73 3.56 -38.19 -7.58
C MET A 73 4.19 -37.69 -6.27
N ALA A 74 4.23 -38.50 -5.22
CA ALA A 74 4.90 -38.17 -3.96
C ALA A 74 6.40 -37.90 -4.13
N GLY A 75 7.05 -38.64 -5.04
CA GLY A 75 8.47 -38.48 -5.34
C GLY A 75 8.80 -37.27 -6.22
N GLN A 76 7.89 -36.85 -7.09
CA GLN A 76 8.09 -35.71 -7.98
C GLN A 76 7.60 -34.38 -7.36
N ASP A 77 6.46 -34.41 -6.68
CA ASP A 77 5.77 -33.20 -6.20
C ASP A 77 5.01 -33.51 -4.88
N PRO A 78 5.71 -33.55 -3.73
CA PRO A 78 5.12 -33.91 -2.45
C PRO A 78 4.02 -32.93 -2.01
N GLN A 79 4.09 -31.68 -2.46
CA GLN A 79 3.09 -30.65 -2.16
C GLN A 79 1.74 -30.95 -2.80
N ARG A 80 1.71 -31.48 -4.04
CA ARG A 80 0.46 -31.90 -4.70
C ARG A 80 -0.23 -33.04 -3.98
N LEU A 81 0.54 -33.99 -3.44
CA LEU A 81 -0.02 -35.09 -2.66
C LEU A 81 -0.65 -34.56 -1.37
N GLU A 82 0.02 -33.64 -0.69
CA GLU A 82 -0.49 -33.00 0.53
C GLU A 82 -1.78 -32.20 0.26
N ALA A 83 -1.86 -31.49 -0.87
CA ALA A 83 -3.08 -30.78 -1.29
C ALA A 83 -4.26 -31.72 -1.56
N ILE A 84 -4.02 -32.87 -2.21
CA ILE A 84 -5.06 -33.88 -2.49
C ILE A 84 -5.54 -34.55 -1.20
N ILE A 85 -4.63 -34.96 -0.32
CA ILE A 85 -4.95 -35.62 0.96
C ILE A 85 -5.60 -34.63 1.94
N GLY A 86 -5.11 -33.39 1.97
CA GLY A 86 -5.60 -32.31 2.80
C GLY A 86 -6.97 -31.78 2.38
N LEU A 87 -7.57 -32.34 1.32
CA LEU A 87 -8.83 -31.90 0.73
C LEU A 87 -8.83 -30.39 0.46
N GLU A 88 -7.67 -29.85 0.06
CA GLU A 88 -7.53 -28.41 -0.13
C GLU A 88 -8.36 -27.92 -1.31
N TRP A 89 -8.57 -28.78 -2.31
CA TRP A 89 -9.53 -28.58 -3.40
C TRP A 89 -10.99 -28.45 -2.95
N LEU A 90 -11.31 -28.89 -1.72
CA LEU A 90 -12.63 -28.78 -1.10
C LEU A 90 -12.75 -27.55 -0.19
N LYS A 91 -11.62 -26.97 0.21
CA LYS A 91 -11.62 -25.72 0.96
C LYS A 91 -11.89 -24.63 -0.07
N PRO A 92 -12.94 -23.80 0.09
CA PRO A 92 -13.00 -22.57 -0.68
C PRO A 92 -11.68 -21.83 -0.42
N GLU A 93 -10.97 -21.47 -1.49
CA GLU A 93 -9.80 -20.60 -1.44
C GLU A 93 -10.19 -19.44 -0.52
N LYS A 94 -9.62 -19.42 0.69
CA LYS A 94 -10.14 -18.56 1.74
C LYS A 94 -9.90 -17.13 1.24
N PRO A 95 -10.95 -16.29 1.10
CA PRO A 95 -10.78 -14.93 0.62
C PRO A 95 -9.67 -14.30 1.46
N ALA A 96 -8.68 -13.72 0.78
CA ALA A 96 -7.57 -13.05 1.45
C ALA A 96 -8.18 -12.07 2.46
N PRO A 97 -7.94 -12.23 3.77
CA PRO A 97 -8.57 -11.39 4.77
C PRO A 97 -8.03 -9.97 4.60
N GLY A 98 -8.91 -9.10 4.14
CA GLY A 98 -8.62 -7.73 3.76
C GLY A 98 -9.73 -7.23 2.86
N GLU A 99 -10.96 -7.20 3.37
CA GLU A 99 -12.14 -6.70 2.67
C GLU A 99 -11.84 -5.30 2.10
N LEU A 100 -11.65 -5.24 0.80
CA LEU A 100 -11.73 -4.00 0.03
C LEU A 100 -13.22 -3.72 -0.14
N HIS A 101 -13.67 -2.54 0.23
CA HIS A 101 -15.06 -2.14 0.00
C HIS A 101 -15.17 -1.49 -1.38
N ILE A 102 -15.14 -2.32 -2.42
CA ILE A 102 -15.28 -1.85 -3.80
C ILE A 102 -16.77 -1.68 -4.12
N GLN A 103 -17.18 -0.44 -4.40
CA GLN A 103 -18.53 -0.07 -4.81
C GLN A 103 -18.52 0.37 -6.28
N LEU A 104 -17.97 -0.50 -7.13
CA LEU A 104 -17.91 -0.29 -8.57
C LEU A 104 -19.16 -0.89 -9.22
N HIS A 105 -19.78 -0.10 -10.09
CA HIS A 105 -20.98 -0.51 -10.82
C HIS A 105 -20.74 -0.37 -12.32
N GLY A 106 -21.40 -1.23 -13.10
CA GLY A 106 -21.40 -1.14 -14.54
C GLY A 106 -21.15 -2.47 -15.22
N GLN A 107 -20.62 -2.42 -16.43
CA GLN A 107 -20.41 -3.57 -17.29
C GLN A 107 -19.00 -3.58 -17.87
N LEU A 108 -18.49 -4.78 -18.07
CA LEU A 108 -17.25 -5.08 -18.79
C LEU A 108 -17.60 -6.08 -19.90
N ASN A 109 -17.48 -5.64 -21.14
CA ASN A 109 -17.88 -6.39 -22.33
C ASN A 109 -19.37 -6.85 -22.29
N GLY A 110 -20.28 -5.93 -21.92
CA GLY A 110 -21.72 -6.16 -21.87
C GLY A 110 -22.21 -6.92 -20.63
N GLU A 111 -21.30 -7.50 -19.85
CA GLU A 111 -21.60 -8.29 -18.67
C GLU A 111 -21.39 -7.47 -17.38
N PRO A 112 -22.21 -7.66 -16.33
CA PRO A 112 -21.99 -7.02 -15.04
C PRO A 112 -20.58 -7.33 -14.50
N PHE A 113 -19.88 -6.30 -14.03
CA PHE A 113 -18.56 -6.43 -13.44
C PHE A 113 -18.58 -5.95 -11.99
N VAL A 114 -18.30 -6.87 -11.06
CA VAL A 114 -18.29 -6.60 -9.61
C VAL A 114 -16.97 -7.11 -9.05
N PRO A 115 -15.87 -6.34 -9.16
CA PRO A 115 -14.56 -6.78 -8.69
C PRO A 115 -14.55 -6.97 -7.17
N GLN A 116 -13.89 -8.03 -6.70
CA GLN A 116 -13.66 -8.29 -5.27
C GLN A 116 -12.22 -7.99 -4.85
N GLU A 117 -11.30 -7.98 -5.80
CA GLU A 117 -9.89 -7.71 -5.58
C GLU A 117 -9.45 -6.47 -6.36
N GLY A 118 -8.53 -5.72 -5.77
CA GLY A 118 -8.03 -4.47 -6.32
C GLY A 118 -6.62 -4.16 -5.85
N GLU A 119 -5.71 -3.93 -6.79
CA GLU A 119 -4.31 -3.61 -6.51
C GLU A 119 -3.82 -2.50 -7.44
N LEU A 120 -2.97 -1.62 -6.91
CA LEU A 120 -2.24 -0.63 -7.68
C LEU A 120 -0.76 -0.70 -7.32
N ILE A 121 0.01 -1.40 -8.15
CA ILE A 121 1.42 -1.70 -7.91
C ILE A 121 2.22 -1.28 -9.14
N ASP A 122 3.34 -0.57 -8.93
CA ASP A 122 4.27 -0.19 -10.00
C ASP A 122 3.62 0.49 -11.24
N GLY A 123 2.56 1.27 -11.01
CA GLY A 123 1.82 2.01 -12.06
C GLY A 123 0.82 1.15 -12.83
N VAL A 124 0.49 -0.03 -12.30
CA VAL A 124 -0.49 -0.96 -12.84
C VAL A 124 -1.65 -1.12 -11.85
N LEU A 125 -2.83 -0.63 -12.23
CA LEU A 125 -4.08 -0.91 -11.52
C LEU A 125 -4.64 -2.22 -12.04
N SER A 126 -4.93 -3.19 -11.17
CA SER A 126 -5.72 -4.37 -11.50
C SER A 126 -6.98 -4.41 -10.63
N LEU A 127 -8.13 -4.64 -11.26
CA LEU A 127 -9.40 -4.94 -10.62
C LEU A 127 -9.85 -6.31 -11.12
N ARG A 128 -10.13 -7.23 -10.21
CA ARG A 128 -10.39 -8.64 -10.54
C ARG A 128 -11.71 -9.12 -9.95
N GLU A 129 -12.47 -9.82 -10.78
CA GLU A 129 -13.67 -10.57 -10.41
C GLU A 129 -13.40 -12.08 -10.56
N GLY A 130 -13.61 -12.82 -9.47
CA GLY A 130 -13.39 -14.27 -9.40
C GLY A 130 -12.11 -14.68 -8.69
N GLN A 131 -12.21 -15.80 -7.96
CA GLN A 131 -11.19 -16.31 -7.03
C GLN A 131 -10.45 -17.54 -7.58
N ASP A 132 -10.82 -17.99 -8.79
CA ASP A 132 -10.17 -19.12 -9.46
C ASP A 132 -8.81 -18.70 -10.04
N PHE A 133 -7.96 -19.65 -10.46
CA PHE A 133 -6.64 -19.37 -11.05
C PHE A 133 -6.72 -18.35 -12.20
N PHE A 134 -7.81 -18.42 -12.98
CA PHE A 134 -8.20 -17.41 -13.96
C PHE A 134 -9.29 -16.51 -13.39
N ALA A 135 -9.08 -15.19 -13.48
CA ALA A 135 -10.15 -14.23 -13.23
C ALA A 135 -11.31 -14.51 -14.20
N ARG A 136 -12.55 -14.43 -13.70
CA ARG A 136 -13.72 -14.48 -14.59
C ARG A 136 -13.75 -13.23 -15.45
N ARG A 137 -13.44 -12.08 -14.85
CA ARG A 137 -13.27 -10.79 -15.50
C ARG A 137 -12.16 -10.01 -14.79
N GLU A 138 -11.33 -9.33 -15.55
CA GLU A 138 -10.25 -8.52 -15.02
C GLU A 138 -10.11 -7.23 -15.85
N LEU A 139 -9.86 -6.13 -15.17
CA LEU A 139 -9.49 -4.86 -15.77
C LEU A 139 -8.09 -4.49 -15.29
N ILE A 140 -7.20 -4.19 -16.23
CA ILE A 140 -5.83 -3.78 -15.98
C ILE A 140 -5.60 -2.42 -16.64
N ILE A 141 -5.10 -1.45 -15.89
CA ILE A 141 -4.69 -0.13 -16.41
C ILE A 141 -3.21 0.05 -16.15
N ARG A 142 -2.41 0.17 -17.21
CA ARG A 142 -0.95 0.29 -17.14
C ARG A 142 -0.49 1.71 -17.43
N GLY A 143 0.63 2.11 -16.84
CA GLY A 143 1.25 3.41 -17.11
C GLY A 143 0.69 4.56 -16.29
N LEU A 144 0.13 4.27 -15.11
CA LEU A 144 -0.40 5.28 -14.21
C LEU A 144 0.73 6.03 -13.47
N PRO A 145 0.65 7.37 -13.35
CA PRO A 145 1.65 8.17 -12.65
C PRO A 145 1.47 8.06 -11.13
N LEU A 146 2.15 7.09 -10.51
CA LEU A 146 2.10 6.92 -9.05
C LEU A 146 2.82 8.05 -8.31
N SER A 147 2.14 8.62 -7.31
CA SER A 147 2.71 9.58 -6.37
C SER A 147 2.50 9.12 -4.92
N ALA A 148 3.31 9.64 -4.00
CA ALA A 148 3.15 9.35 -2.58
C ALA A 148 1.79 9.83 -2.04
N ASP A 149 1.32 10.96 -2.56
CA ASP A 149 0.11 11.69 -2.14
C ASP A 149 -1.20 11.14 -2.76
N GLY A 150 -1.13 10.06 -3.55
CA GLY A 150 -2.28 9.47 -4.22
C GLY A 150 -2.12 9.41 -5.74
N LEU A 151 -3.24 9.22 -6.43
CA LEU A 151 -3.33 9.19 -7.89
C LEU A 151 -4.54 10.02 -8.32
N ARG A 152 -4.30 11.11 -9.05
CA ARG A 152 -5.35 11.84 -9.76
C ARG A 152 -5.02 11.90 -11.24
N LEU A 153 -5.92 11.42 -12.08
CA LEU A 153 -5.74 11.37 -13.52
C LEU A 153 -7.08 11.53 -14.24
N ASP A 154 -7.09 12.41 -15.23
CA ASP A 154 -8.18 12.62 -16.17
C ASP A 154 -7.66 12.37 -17.58
N VAL A 155 -8.35 11.52 -18.34
CA VAL A 155 -8.09 11.23 -19.74
C VAL A 155 -9.39 11.33 -20.52
N LEU A 156 -9.39 12.08 -21.60
CA LEU A 156 -10.49 12.22 -22.53
C LEU A 156 -10.19 11.49 -23.86
N PRO A 157 -11.23 11.16 -24.65
CA PRO A 157 -11.05 10.37 -25.87
C PRO A 157 -10.12 11.00 -26.93
N GLU A 158 -10.06 12.33 -26.98
CA GLU A 158 -9.28 13.10 -27.95
C GLU A 158 -7.85 13.42 -27.47
N ASP A 159 -7.52 13.06 -26.22
CA ASP A 159 -6.19 13.30 -25.68
C ASP A 159 -5.14 12.48 -26.45
N GLN A 160 -3.95 13.05 -26.59
CA GLN A 160 -2.85 12.46 -27.35
C GLN A 160 -1.58 12.38 -26.50
N GLY A 161 -0.70 11.45 -26.87
CA GLY A 161 0.60 11.26 -26.22
C GLY A 161 0.68 9.94 -25.47
N GLN A 162 1.42 9.93 -24.36
CA GLN A 162 1.61 8.73 -23.54
C GLN A 162 0.45 8.59 -22.57
N LEU A 163 -0.64 7.98 -23.04
CA LEU A 163 -1.81 7.67 -22.24
C LEU A 163 -1.67 6.30 -21.55
N PRO A 164 -2.40 6.06 -20.45
CA PRO A 164 -2.51 4.74 -19.88
C PRO A 164 -3.02 3.72 -20.90
N GLU A 165 -2.63 2.47 -20.72
CA GLU A 165 -3.10 1.38 -21.55
C GLU A 165 -4.15 0.58 -20.79
N ILE A 166 -5.34 0.46 -21.36
CA ILE A 166 -6.44 -0.31 -20.79
C ILE A 166 -6.41 -1.71 -21.39
N GLU A 167 -6.33 -2.71 -20.53
CA GLU A 167 -6.43 -4.12 -20.88
C GLU A 167 -7.60 -4.71 -20.09
N PHE A 168 -8.44 -5.49 -20.75
CA PHE A 168 -9.56 -6.16 -20.10
C PHE A 168 -9.65 -7.59 -20.57
N ASN A 169 -9.80 -8.48 -19.60
CA ASN A 169 -9.77 -9.92 -19.77
C ASN A 169 -11.11 -10.49 -19.30
N TRP A 170 -11.66 -11.45 -20.02
CA TRP A 170 -12.88 -12.13 -19.62
C TRP A 170 -12.87 -13.59 -20.05
N LEU A 171 -13.47 -14.43 -19.22
CA LEU A 171 -13.68 -15.85 -19.48
C LEU A 171 -15.16 -16.11 -19.70
N LEU A 172 -15.53 -16.56 -20.91
CA LEU A 172 -16.89 -16.97 -21.21
C LEU A 172 -17.17 -18.36 -20.61
N PRO A 173 -18.41 -18.66 -20.17
CA PRO A 173 -18.74 -19.93 -19.50
C PRO A 173 -18.38 -21.20 -20.28
N ASP A 174 -18.38 -21.13 -21.61
CA ASP A 174 -18.11 -22.26 -22.51
C ASP A 174 -16.65 -22.28 -23.04
N GLN A 175 -15.78 -21.41 -22.52
CA GLN A 175 -14.38 -21.31 -22.93
C GLN A 175 -13.43 -21.72 -21.79
N ASP A 176 -12.35 -22.40 -22.15
CA ASP A 176 -11.30 -22.81 -21.21
C ASP A 176 -10.19 -21.74 -21.04
N LEU A 177 -10.13 -20.75 -21.93
CA LEU A 177 -9.11 -19.70 -21.93
C LEU A 177 -9.77 -18.32 -21.95
N PRO A 178 -9.21 -17.34 -21.22
CA PRO A 178 -9.73 -15.99 -21.24
C PRO A 178 -9.39 -15.30 -22.57
N GLU A 179 -10.32 -14.45 -23.02
CA GLU A 179 -10.06 -13.48 -24.08
C GLU A 179 -9.52 -12.20 -23.47
N ALA A 180 -8.57 -11.57 -24.17
CA ALA A 180 -7.94 -10.32 -23.77
C ALA A 180 -8.05 -9.29 -24.89
N ARG A 181 -8.35 -8.05 -24.53
CA ARG A 181 -8.30 -6.89 -25.42
C ARG A 181 -7.54 -5.76 -24.78
N GLN A 182 -6.90 -4.97 -25.63
CA GLN A 182 -6.06 -3.86 -25.22
C GLN A 182 -6.42 -2.61 -26.02
N LEU A 183 -6.48 -1.47 -25.32
CA LEU A 183 -6.84 -0.18 -25.86
C LEU A 183 -5.86 0.89 -25.36
N LYS A 184 -5.27 1.64 -26.29
CA LYS A 184 -4.25 2.65 -26.02
C LYS A 184 -4.79 4.10 -25.99
N GLY A 185 -6.06 4.30 -26.32
CA GLY A 185 -6.69 5.63 -26.40
C GLY A 185 -8.14 5.56 -26.87
N GLY A 186 -8.80 6.71 -27.01
CA GLY A 186 -10.20 6.80 -27.42
C GLY A 186 -11.20 6.42 -26.32
N TYR A 187 -10.77 6.45 -25.06
CA TYR A 187 -11.58 6.16 -23.89
C TYR A 187 -11.61 7.38 -22.95
N THR A 188 -12.58 7.38 -22.04
CA THR A 188 -12.61 8.33 -20.91
C THR A 188 -12.18 7.61 -19.65
N LEU A 189 -11.21 8.16 -18.92
CA LEU A 189 -10.76 7.65 -17.63
C LEU A 189 -10.68 8.80 -16.63
N HIS A 190 -11.33 8.66 -15.50
CA HIS A 190 -11.17 9.53 -14.34
C HIS A 190 -10.81 8.68 -13.13
N LEU A 191 -9.69 9.02 -12.49
CA LEU A 191 -9.20 8.42 -11.26
C LEU A 191 -8.91 9.53 -10.26
N ASP A 192 -9.44 9.42 -9.05
CA ASP A 192 -9.09 10.28 -7.93
C ASP A 192 -8.98 9.44 -6.66
N LEU A 193 -7.80 8.85 -6.46
CA LEU A 193 -7.50 7.91 -5.37
C LEU A 193 -6.59 8.56 -4.34
N GLN A 194 -7.01 8.56 -3.08
CA GLN A 194 -6.27 9.13 -1.96
C GLN A 194 -5.67 8.03 -1.07
N PRO A 195 -4.48 8.24 -0.51
CA PRO A 195 -3.83 7.26 0.36
C PRO A 195 -4.59 7.13 1.67
N GLU A 196 -4.95 5.90 2.02
CA GLU A 196 -5.57 5.54 3.28
C GLU A 196 -4.69 4.52 4.03
N ALA A 197 -4.38 4.82 5.29
CA ALA A 197 -3.58 3.94 6.11
C ALA A 197 -4.32 2.61 6.36
N PRO A 198 -3.62 1.46 6.43
CA PRO A 198 -2.16 1.32 6.39
C PRO A 198 -1.58 1.14 4.98
N ASN A 199 -2.36 0.68 4.00
CA ASN A 199 -1.86 0.27 2.68
C ASN A 199 -2.92 0.34 1.57
N ARG A 200 -3.87 1.26 1.66
CA ARG A 200 -4.97 1.38 0.69
C ARG A 200 -4.87 2.68 -0.08
N LEU A 201 -5.48 2.67 -1.25
CA LEU A 201 -5.87 3.84 -2.01
C LEU A 201 -7.38 3.76 -2.19
N VAL A 202 -8.07 4.82 -1.84
CA VAL A 202 -9.54 4.88 -1.85
C VAL A 202 -9.97 6.11 -2.63
N GLY A 203 -10.96 5.95 -3.50
CA GLY A 203 -11.56 7.10 -4.15
C GLY A 203 -12.41 6.76 -5.37
N GLU A 204 -12.60 7.78 -6.22
CA GLU A 204 -13.50 7.71 -7.36
C GLU A 204 -12.82 7.07 -8.57
N PHE A 205 -13.58 6.26 -9.28
CA PHE A 205 -13.20 5.57 -10.50
C PHE A 205 -14.30 5.71 -11.54
N HIS A 206 -13.93 6.13 -12.74
CA HIS A 206 -14.82 6.16 -13.88
C HIS A 206 -14.07 5.79 -15.16
N LEU A 207 -14.56 4.79 -15.88
CA LEU A 207 -14.01 4.33 -17.15
C LEU A 207 -15.15 4.12 -18.15
N VAL A 208 -15.02 4.70 -19.33
CA VAL A 208 -15.93 4.48 -20.46
C VAL A 208 -15.10 4.16 -21.70
N LEU A 209 -15.34 2.99 -22.28
CA LEU A 209 -14.69 2.55 -23.52
C LEU A 209 -15.55 2.88 -24.74
N PRO A 210 -14.98 2.83 -25.97
CA PRO A 210 -15.75 2.93 -27.20
C PRO A 210 -16.94 1.97 -27.24
N PRO A 211 -18.07 2.34 -27.90
CA PRO A 211 -19.32 1.58 -27.85
C PRO A 211 -19.20 0.10 -28.24
N GLN A 212 -18.27 -0.26 -29.14
CA GLN A 212 -18.08 -1.66 -29.56
C GLN A 212 -17.62 -2.60 -28.45
N PHE A 213 -17.16 -2.07 -27.30
CA PHE A 213 -16.69 -2.85 -26.17
C PHE A 213 -17.70 -2.95 -25.02
N GLU A 214 -18.85 -2.27 -25.11
CA GLU A 214 -19.94 -2.34 -24.12
C GLU A 214 -19.43 -2.26 -22.66
N THR A 215 -18.46 -1.36 -22.41
CA THR A 215 -17.78 -1.26 -21.12
C THR A 215 -17.96 0.14 -20.56
N THR A 216 -18.57 0.20 -19.38
CA THR A 216 -18.80 1.43 -18.61
C THR A 216 -18.74 1.06 -17.15
N LEU A 217 -17.81 1.65 -16.41
CA LEU A 217 -17.55 1.35 -15.01
C LEU A 217 -17.50 2.66 -14.24
N SER A 218 -18.18 2.73 -13.10
CA SER A 218 -18.27 3.95 -12.29
C SER A 218 -18.53 3.63 -10.83
N GLY A 219 -17.90 4.40 -9.94
CA GLY A 219 -18.15 4.33 -8.50
C GLY A 219 -16.88 4.49 -7.70
N LYS A 220 -16.91 3.95 -6.48
CA LYS A 220 -15.78 4.01 -5.56
C LYS A 220 -15.00 2.71 -5.55
N VAL A 221 -13.69 2.82 -5.58
CA VAL A 221 -12.78 1.67 -5.49
C VAL A 221 -11.87 1.82 -4.29
N GLU A 222 -11.56 0.68 -3.68
CA GLU A 222 -10.47 0.53 -2.74
C GLU A 222 -9.46 -0.43 -3.35
N VAL A 223 -8.19 -0.07 -3.36
CA VAL A 223 -7.12 -0.92 -3.89
C VAL A 223 -5.92 -0.92 -2.97
N PHE A 224 -5.19 -2.04 -2.93
CA PHE A 224 -3.94 -2.12 -2.16
C PHE A 224 -2.77 -1.47 -2.93
N ARG A 225 -1.87 -0.77 -2.22
CA ARG A 225 -0.69 -0.13 -2.83
C ARG A 225 0.50 -1.07 -3.05
N ASN A 226 0.45 -2.23 -2.41
CA ASN A 226 1.45 -3.29 -2.50
C ASN A 226 0.80 -4.62 -2.04
N GLY A 227 1.54 -5.71 -2.13
CA GLY A 227 1.11 -7.06 -1.75
C GLY A 227 0.97 -7.31 -0.25
N LEU A 228 1.16 -6.30 0.63
CA LEU A 228 0.92 -6.46 2.07
C LEU A 228 -0.57 -6.43 2.39
N ARG A 229 -0.99 -7.33 3.27
CA ARG A 229 -2.31 -7.31 3.89
C ARG A 229 -2.17 -7.08 5.38
N TYR A 230 -3.24 -6.60 6.01
CA TYR A 230 -3.24 -6.24 7.42
C TYR A 230 -4.44 -6.90 8.12
N HIS A 231 -4.17 -7.52 9.26
CA HIS A 231 -5.16 -8.07 10.16
C HIS A 231 -4.94 -7.45 11.55
N GLU A 232 -5.97 -6.84 12.14
CA GLU A 232 -5.89 -6.16 13.44
C GLU A 232 -4.75 -5.11 13.51
N GLY A 233 -4.51 -4.39 12.40
CA GLY A 233 -3.47 -3.37 12.30
C GLY A 233 -2.03 -3.91 12.22
N ARG A 234 -1.84 -5.23 12.14
CA ARG A 234 -0.53 -5.87 11.92
C ARG A 234 -0.48 -6.49 10.53
N VAL A 235 0.73 -6.58 9.95
CA VAL A 235 0.92 -7.26 8.67
C VAL A 235 0.52 -8.72 8.80
N ASP A 236 -0.37 -9.17 7.92
CA ASP A 236 -0.75 -10.56 7.80
C ASP A 236 0.36 -11.33 7.07
N ARG A 237 1.11 -12.12 7.84
CA ARG A 237 2.23 -12.92 7.34
C ARG A 237 1.78 -14.19 6.61
N THR A 238 0.48 -14.51 6.61
CA THR A 238 -0.04 -15.71 5.94
C THR A 238 -0.23 -15.53 4.44
N VAL A 239 -0.19 -14.28 3.97
CA VAL A 239 -0.36 -13.93 2.55
C VAL A 239 0.89 -14.26 1.75
N ASP A 240 0.70 -15.00 0.66
CA ASP A 240 1.76 -15.34 -0.29
C ASP A 240 2.00 -14.18 -1.25
N SER A 241 2.77 -13.20 -0.79
CA SER A 241 3.21 -12.09 -1.62
C SER A 241 4.70 -11.80 -1.42
N ARG A 242 5.32 -11.27 -2.46
CA ARG A 242 6.71 -10.82 -2.42
C ARG A 242 6.93 -9.76 -1.35
N ASP A 243 5.96 -8.87 -1.16
CA ASP A 243 6.05 -7.81 -0.16
C ASP A 243 5.96 -8.39 1.25
N THR A 244 5.13 -9.42 1.49
CA THR A 244 5.10 -10.13 2.78
C THR A 244 6.45 -10.76 3.09
N LEU A 245 7.10 -11.42 2.11
CA LEU A 245 8.45 -11.95 2.30
C LEU A 245 9.47 -10.84 2.55
N ALA A 246 9.41 -9.74 1.79
CA ALA A 246 10.30 -8.60 1.97
C ALA A 246 10.15 -7.98 3.36
N TYR A 247 8.91 -7.87 3.87
CA TYR A 247 8.62 -7.43 5.23
C TYR A 247 9.25 -8.35 6.27
N VAL A 248 9.02 -9.67 6.16
CA VAL A 248 9.59 -10.68 7.09
C VAL A 248 11.12 -10.68 7.06
N LEU A 249 11.72 -10.58 5.87
CA LEU A 249 13.17 -10.53 5.70
C LEU A 249 13.77 -9.25 6.26
N THR A 250 13.16 -8.10 5.99
CA THR A 250 13.61 -6.80 6.52
C THR A 250 13.59 -6.81 8.03
N ASP A 251 12.48 -7.25 8.63
CA ASP A 251 12.32 -7.40 10.07
C ASP A 251 13.38 -8.34 10.68
N HIS A 252 13.61 -9.51 10.07
CA HIS A 252 14.66 -10.44 10.51
C HIS A 252 16.08 -9.84 10.42
N LEU A 253 16.42 -9.19 9.30
CA LEU A 253 17.74 -8.58 9.10
C LEU A 253 17.96 -7.42 10.08
N GLN A 254 16.93 -6.60 10.31
CA GLN A 254 17.01 -5.54 11.31
C GLN A 254 17.34 -6.12 12.69
N ARG A 255 16.61 -7.16 13.13
CA ARG A 255 16.89 -7.84 14.41
C ARG A 255 18.29 -8.47 14.44
N ARG A 256 18.67 -9.19 13.39
CA ARG A 256 19.95 -9.90 13.28
C ARG A 256 21.15 -8.97 13.40
N PHE A 257 21.09 -7.81 12.77
CA PHE A 257 22.18 -6.83 12.78
C PHE A 257 21.99 -5.72 13.82
N SER A 258 20.88 -5.75 14.57
CA SER A 258 20.54 -4.74 15.58
C SER A 258 20.57 -3.30 15.04
N THR A 259 20.20 -3.13 13.77
CA THR A 259 20.12 -1.84 13.08
C THR A 259 18.79 -1.71 12.35
N ARG A 260 18.37 -0.47 12.09
CA ARG A 260 17.20 -0.17 11.24
C ARG A 260 17.58 0.25 9.83
N ASP A 261 18.85 0.56 9.61
CA ASP A 261 19.36 0.89 8.28
C ASP A 261 19.58 -0.40 7.47
N VAL A 262 18.47 -0.98 7.04
CA VAL A 262 18.41 -2.17 6.19
C VAL A 262 17.63 -1.83 4.94
N GLN A 263 18.30 -1.89 3.80
CA GLN A 263 17.69 -1.74 2.48
C GLN A 263 17.78 -3.05 1.74
N LEU A 264 16.65 -3.75 1.65
CA LEU A 264 16.53 -5.01 0.92
C LEU A 264 16.60 -4.73 -0.58
N SER A 265 17.39 -5.50 -1.32
CA SER A 265 17.34 -5.47 -2.79
C SER A 265 16.05 -6.15 -3.28
N PRO A 266 15.54 -5.80 -4.48
CA PRO A 266 14.34 -6.40 -5.03
C PRO A 266 14.46 -7.94 -5.07
N LEU A 267 13.52 -8.64 -4.42
CA LEU A 267 13.47 -10.11 -4.40
C LEU A 267 13.20 -10.66 -5.82
N PRO A 268 13.64 -11.88 -6.17
CA PRO A 268 13.35 -12.45 -7.49
C PRO A 268 11.84 -12.56 -7.74
N ALA A 269 11.42 -12.37 -8.99
CA ALA A 269 10.01 -12.38 -9.39
C ALA A 269 9.39 -13.79 -9.50
N THR A 270 10.19 -14.84 -9.33
CA THR A 270 9.68 -16.23 -9.25
C THR A 270 8.69 -16.35 -8.10
N GLY A 271 7.52 -16.92 -8.41
CA GLY A 271 6.35 -16.93 -7.53
C GLY A 271 6.66 -17.41 -6.11
N VAL A 272 6.00 -16.77 -5.15
CA VAL A 272 5.98 -17.19 -3.74
C VAL A 272 5.05 -18.39 -3.64
N THR A 273 5.50 -19.54 -4.11
CA THR A 273 4.71 -20.79 -4.09
C THR A 273 5.43 -21.85 -3.26
N GLY A 274 4.65 -22.53 -2.42
CA GLY A 274 5.13 -23.59 -1.54
C GLY A 274 5.23 -23.18 -0.07
N SER A 275 5.55 -24.14 0.77
CA SER A 275 5.64 -23.97 2.23
C SER A 275 7.05 -23.67 2.72
N ASN A 276 8.08 -23.85 1.89
CA ASN A 276 9.48 -23.60 2.23
C ASN A 276 10.20 -22.92 1.07
N LEU A 277 10.98 -21.88 1.34
CA LEU A 277 11.83 -21.19 0.38
C LEU A 277 13.25 -21.02 0.93
N MET A 278 14.23 -21.18 0.06
CA MET A 278 15.62 -20.80 0.33
C MET A 278 16.01 -19.69 -0.64
N LEU A 279 16.35 -18.53 -0.10
CA LEU A 279 16.63 -17.31 -0.87
C LEU A 279 18.03 -16.81 -0.56
N ASP A 280 18.80 -16.48 -1.61
CA ASP A 280 20.02 -15.68 -1.47
C ASP A 280 19.67 -14.20 -1.49
N VAL A 281 19.51 -13.64 -0.30
CA VAL A 281 19.04 -12.27 -0.09
C VAL A 281 20.21 -11.31 -0.18
N SER A 282 20.11 -10.30 -1.05
CA SER A 282 21.06 -9.18 -1.10
C SER A 282 20.45 -7.96 -0.40
N ALA A 283 21.17 -7.36 0.54
CA ALA A 283 20.72 -6.19 1.29
C ALA A 283 21.89 -5.27 1.61
N ARG A 284 21.62 -3.96 1.73
CA ARG A 284 22.56 -2.98 2.27
C ARG A 284 22.23 -2.76 3.74
N ILE A 285 23.18 -3.06 4.61
CA ILE A 285 23.05 -3.03 6.07
C ILE A 285 24.13 -2.08 6.60
N ASP A 286 23.73 -0.99 7.25
CA ASP A 286 24.62 0.10 7.68
C ASP A 286 25.55 0.57 6.54
N GLY A 287 24.96 0.78 5.36
CA GLY A 287 25.69 1.18 4.14
C GLY A 287 26.55 0.09 3.48
N ARG A 288 26.69 -1.11 4.06
CA ARG A 288 27.48 -2.22 3.49
C ARG A 288 26.60 -3.23 2.79
N GLU A 289 26.94 -3.57 1.55
CA GLU A 289 26.26 -4.63 0.83
C GLU A 289 26.64 -6.01 1.39
N GLN A 290 25.62 -6.80 1.69
CA GLN A 290 25.76 -8.18 2.16
C GLN A 290 24.84 -9.09 1.35
N ARG A 291 25.29 -10.33 1.15
CA ARG A 291 24.49 -11.40 0.57
C ARG A 291 24.40 -12.54 1.59
N LEU A 292 23.19 -12.94 1.93
CA LEU A 292 22.90 -13.88 3.00
C LEU A 292 21.94 -14.96 2.51
N PRO A 293 22.28 -16.26 2.63
CA PRO A 293 21.30 -17.30 2.42
C PRO A 293 20.31 -17.29 3.58
N VAL A 294 19.02 -17.28 3.27
CA VAL A 294 17.93 -17.28 4.26
C VAL A 294 16.92 -18.36 3.88
N SER A 295 16.61 -19.22 4.86
CA SER A 295 15.53 -20.22 4.74
C SER A 295 14.27 -19.69 5.41
N LEU A 296 13.17 -19.73 4.68
CA LEU A 296 11.84 -19.35 5.15
C LEU A 296 10.91 -20.55 5.09
N SER A 297 10.04 -20.66 6.08
CA SER A 297 8.94 -21.62 6.11
C SER A 297 7.61 -20.91 6.40
N LYS A 298 6.54 -21.43 5.81
CA LYS A 298 5.17 -20.97 6.02
C LYS A 298 4.46 -21.90 7.00
N HIS A 299 4.01 -21.34 8.12
CA HIS A 299 3.20 -22.05 9.10
C HIS A 299 1.72 -21.67 8.96
N ALA A 300 0.82 -22.64 9.13
CA ALA A 300 -0.61 -22.46 8.91
C ALA A 300 -1.24 -21.29 9.71
N GLU A 301 -0.84 -21.10 10.97
CA GLU A 301 -1.44 -20.07 11.85
C GLU A 301 -0.59 -18.79 11.97
N ARG A 302 0.71 -18.88 11.69
CA ARG A 302 1.68 -17.80 11.93
C ARG A 302 2.24 -17.18 10.64
N GLY A 303 1.95 -17.80 9.50
CA GLY A 303 2.43 -17.36 8.19
C GLY A 303 3.92 -17.58 7.98
N TRP A 304 4.50 -16.78 7.09
CA TRP A 304 5.90 -16.80 6.70
C TRP A 304 6.83 -16.40 7.84
N ARG A 305 7.88 -17.21 8.07
CA ARG A 305 8.92 -16.99 9.09
C ARG A 305 10.28 -17.43 8.56
N VAL A 306 11.34 -16.88 9.15
CA VAL A 306 12.71 -17.32 8.91
C VAL A 306 13.03 -18.45 9.90
N ASP A 307 13.59 -19.55 9.40
CA ASP A 307 13.78 -20.78 10.19
C ASP A 307 14.78 -20.61 11.35
N ASP A 308 15.86 -19.84 11.13
CA ASP A 308 16.91 -19.61 12.14
C ASP A 308 16.76 -18.27 12.88
N ASP A 309 15.51 -17.79 13.03
CA ASP A 309 15.24 -16.51 13.68
C ASP A 309 15.33 -16.62 15.21
N ARG A 310 16.51 -16.33 15.76
CA ARG A 310 16.80 -16.36 17.22
C ARG A 310 17.01 -14.97 17.81
N PHE A 311 16.80 -13.93 17.02
CA PHE A 311 17.16 -12.56 17.39
C PHE A 311 16.01 -11.89 18.13
N ALA A 312 16.32 -11.13 19.18
CA ALA A 312 15.33 -10.42 19.96
C ALA A 312 14.74 -9.24 19.16
N GLU A 313 13.50 -8.86 19.47
CA GLU A 313 12.90 -7.67 18.88
C GLU A 313 13.72 -6.42 19.19
N LEU A 314 13.90 -5.59 18.17
CA LEU A 314 14.52 -4.29 18.35
C LEU A 314 13.67 -3.45 19.30
N PRO A 315 14.28 -2.72 20.25
CA PRO A 315 13.57 -1.75 21.06
C PRO A 315 12.76 -0.81 20.16
N ALA A 316 11.55 -0.44 20.59
CA ALA A 316 10.72 0.53 19.88
C ALA A 316 11.54 1.79 19.57
N ALA A 317 11.25 2.44 18.44
CA ALA A 317 11.88 3.71 18.12
C ALA A 317 11.64 4.62 19.32
N ALA A 318 12.71 5.17 19.90
CA ALA A 318 12.52 6.37 20.69
C ALA A 318 11.69 7.30 19.81
N PRO A 319 10.51 7.78 20.26
CA PRO A 319 9.76 8.75 19.50
C PRO A 319 10.75 9.81 19.03
N PRO A 320 10.70 10.23 17.76
CA PRO A 320 11.65 11.22 17.26
C PRO A 320 11.68 12.32 18.30
N ALA A 321 12.87 12.55 18.88
CA ALA A 321 13.04 13.68 19.77
C ALA A 321 12.42 14.87 19.01
N PRO A 322 11.50 15.64 19.64
CA PRO A 322 10.85 16.75 18.96
C PRO A 322 11.93 17.47 18.19
N ALA A 323 11.79 17.48 16.86
CA ALA A 323 12.90 17.74 15.94
C ALA A 323 13.73 18.87 16.55
N ALA A 324 14.98 18.57 16.92
CA ALA A 324 15.90 19.62 17.27
C ALA A 324 15.81 20.57 16.08
N VAL A 325 15.25 21.76 16.33
CA VAL A 325 15.00 22.76 15.31
C VAL A 325 16.31 22.83 14.55
N PRO A 326 16.35 22.46 13.25
CA PRO A 326 17.58 22.60 12.51
C PRO A 326 18.04 24.04 12.73
N PRO A 327 19.32 24.31 13.04
CA PRO A 327 19.80 25.67 12.97
C PRO A 327 19.41 26.14 11.57
N GLN A 328 18.47 27.08 11.52
CA GLN A 328 17.98 27.63 10.28
C GLN A 328 19.22 27.97 9.47
N PRO A 329 19.38 27.41 8.25
CA PRO A 329 20.20 28.07 7.27
C PRO A 329 19.71 29.51 7.28
N ALA A 330 20.61 30.46 7.56
CA ALA A 330 20.26 31.86 7.56
C ALA A 330 19.53 32.12 6.24
N ALA A 331 18.21 32.27 6.33
CA ALA A 331 17.43 32.66 5.19
C ALA A 331 18.06 33.98 4.73
N PRO A 332 18.29 34.18 3.41
CA PRO A 332 18.48 35.52 2.91
C PRO A 332 17.34 36.33 3.50
N GLN A 333 17.69 37.32 4.33
CA GLN A 333 16.73 38.22 4.94
C GLN A 333 15.91 38.77 3.77
N GLN A 334 14.67 38.29 3.63
CA GLN A 334 13.66 39.03 2.91
C GLN A 334 13.76 40.45 3.47
N PRO A 335 13.90 41.49 2.64
CA PRO A 335 13.98 42.85 3.13
C PRO A 335 12.79 43.04 4.06
N GLN A 336 13.07 43.17 5.35
CA GLN A 336 12.07 43.60 6.30
C GLN A 336 11.48 44.86 5.68
N PRO A 337 10.15 44.98 5.55
CA PRO A 337 9.58 46.25 5.11
C PRO A 337 10.18 47.28 6.06
N VAL A 338 10.92 48.24 5.51
CA VAL A 338 11.53 49.32 6.26
C VAL A 338 10.39 49.92 7.08
N GLN A 339 10.33 49.56 8.36
CA GLN A 339 9.37 50.16 9.27
C GLN A 339 9.86 51.58 9.39
N ASP A 340 9.15 52.48 8.73
CA ASP A 340 9.40 53.90 8.78
C ASP A 340 9.47 54.29 10.27
N PRO A 341 10.65 54.69 10.81
CA PRO A 341 10.84 54.98 12.22
C PRO A 341 9.94 56.12 12.72
N ARG A 342 9.24 56.82 11.80
CA ARG A 342 8.26 57.87 12.05
C ARG A 342 6.89 57.33 12.51
N ARG A 343 6.49 56.12 12.10
CA ARG A 343 5.15 55.57 12.45
C ARG A 343 4.99 55.30 13.95
N ASP A 344 6.11 55.11 14.65
CA ASP A 344 6.13 54.80 16.07
C ASP A 344 6.82 55.87 16.94
N PHE A 345 7.16 57.04 16.38
CA PHE A 345 7.81 58.10 17.15
C PHE A 345 6.80 58.82 18.05
N SER A 346 7.13 58.95 19.35
CA SER A 346 6.32 59.66 20.34
C SER A 346 7.20 60.18 21.47
N LEU A 347 6.69 61.16 22.24
CA LEU A 347 7.41 61.71 23.41
C LEU A 347 7.76 60.61 24.41
N VAL A 348 6.84 59.68 24.66
CA VAL A 348 7.06 58.54 25.59
C VAL A 348 8.24 57.68 25.14
N ARG A 349 8.35 57.40 23.83
CA ARG A 349 9.47 56.60 23.29
C ARG A 349 10.78 57.38 23.28
N LEU A 350 10.76 58.68 23.00
CA LEU A 350 11.93 59.57 23.10
C LEU A 350 12.48 59.60 24.53
N LEU A 351 11.61 59.67 25.55
CA LEU A 351 12.02 59.69 26.96
C LEU A 351 12.49 58.31 27.45
N SER A 352 11.91 57.22 26.92
CA SER A 352 12.27 55.85 27.30
C SER A 352 13.58 55.37 26.67
N GLU A 353 13.87 55.79 25.44
CA GLU A 353 15.02 55.34 24.65
C GLU A 353 15.80 56.52 24.02
N PRO A 354 16.24 57.52 24.80
CA PRO A 354 16.80 58.77 24.26
C PRO A 354 18.05 58.55 23.41
N GLN A 355 18.83 57.52 23.72
CA GLN A 355 20.05 57.20 22.98
C GLN A 355 19.81 56.85 21.50
N ARG A 356 18.62 56.34 21.14
CA ARG A 356 18.28 55.99 19.75
C ARG A 356 18.04 57.21 18.86
N TYR A 357 17.78 58.37 19.47
CA TYR A 357 17.38 59.59 18.76
C TYR A 357 18.44 60.69 18.79
N VAL A 358 19.61 60.44 19.39
CA VAL A 358 20.70 61.43 19.45
C VAL A 358 21.14 61.82 18.03
N ASN A 359 21.35 63.11 17.82
CA ASN A 359 21.63 63.79 16.55
C ASN A 359 20.50 63.73 15.51
N GLN A 360 19.32 63.19 15.83
CA GLN A 360 18.16 63.25 14.94
C GLN A 360 17.54 64.65 14.95
N PRO A 361 17.11 65.19 13.79
CA PRO A 361 16.41 66.47 13.75
C PRO A 361 15.00 66.32 14.32
N LEU A 362 14.70 67.06 15.38
CA LEU A 362 13.41 67.08 16.06
C LEU A 362 12.82 68.49 16.06
N ARG A 363 11.48 68.54 16.10
CA ARG A 363 10.73 69.72 16.50
C ARG A 363 9.91 69.41 17.75
N VAL A 364 10.01 70.27 18.74
CA VAL A 364 9.35 70.14 20.03
C VAL A 364 8.39 71.30 20.20
N PHE A 365 7.15 71.01 20.60
CA PHE A 365 6.09 72.00 20.81
C PHE A 365 5.77 72.14 22.30
N SER A 366 5.80 73.37 22.79
CA SER A 366 5.42 73.68 24.16
C SER A 366 3.92 73.95 24.29
N GLU A 367 3.37 73.71 25.48
CA GLU A 367 2.01 74.10 25.87
C GLU A 367 1.71 75.59 25.64
N LYS A 368 2.73 76.44 25.70
CA LYS A 368 2.63 77.89 25.46
C LYS A 368 2.58 78.26 23.97
N GLY A 369 2.51 77.28 23.06
CA GLY A 369 2.40 77.47 21.61
C GLY A 369 3.72 77.78 20.89
N SER A 370 4.85 77.76 21.60
CA SER A 370 6.18 77.94 20.99
C SER A 370 6.73 76.60 20.49
N SER A 371 7.31 76.58 19.28
CA SER A 371 8.00 75.41 18.73
C SER A 371 9.50 75.67 18.58
N ILE A 372 10.34 74.72 19.02
CA ILE A 372 11.80 74.77 18.83
C ILE A 372 12.21 73.60 17.94
N GLN A 373 13.06 73.87 16.95
CA GLN A 373 13.61 72.88 16.04
C GLN A 373 15.12 72.79 16.16
N GLY A 374 15.66 71.59 16.24
CA GLY A 374 17.09 71.35 16.28
C GLY A 374 17.44 69.86 16.30
N GLN A 375 18.73 69.54 16.35
CA GLN A 375 19.20 68.17 16.53
C GLN A 375 19.10 67.78 18.00
N PHE A 376 18.51 66.63 18.29
CA PHE A 376 18.40 66.13 19.66
C PHE A 376 19.77 65.79 20.23
N ALA A 377 20.13 66.41 21.35
CA ALA A 377 21.41 66.22 22.00
C ALA A 377 21.33 65.25 23.21
N GLY A 378 20.12 65.01 23.73
CA GLY A 378 19.89 64.13 24.88
C GLY A 378 18.93 64.72 25.91
N LEU A 379 18.86 64.04 27.06
CA LEU A 379 18.11 64.49 28.23
C LEU A 379 19.09 64.89 29.34
N GLU A 380 18.92 66.08 29.89
CA GLU A 380 19.69 66.56 31.04
C GLU A 380 18.71 67.06 32.11
N GLN A 381 18.77 66.51 33.33
CA GLN A 381 17.97 66.97 34.47
C GLN A 381 16.46 67.12 34.19
N GLY A 382 15.87 66.20 33.41
CA GLY A 382 14.44 66.24 33.02
C GLY A 382 14.12 67.25 31.91
N GLN A 383 15.13 67.74 31.20
CA GLN A 383 14.98 68.64 30.06
C GLN A 383 15.45 67.99 28.76
N VAL A 384 14.66 68.18 27.71
CA VAL A 384 14.99 67.81 26.33
C VAL A 384 15.93 68.89 25.77
N ILE A 385 17.13 68.47 25.35
CA ILE A 385 18.15 69.38 24.81
C ILE A 385 18.18 69.28 23.28
N LEU A 386 18.02 70.42 22.62
CA LEU A 386 18.14 70.58 21.16
C LEU A 386 19.33 71.47 20.82
N ARG A 387 20.12 71.06 19.82
CA ARG A 387 21.21 71.84 19.24
C ARG A 387 20.78 72.38 17.89
N GLN A 388 20.81 73.70 17.73
CA GLN A 388 20.50 74.34 16.45
C GLN A 388 21.75 75.08 15.94
N ARG A 389 22.12 74.83 14.69
CA ARG A 389 23.12 75.63 13.99
C ARG A 389 22.46 76.91 13.50
N LEU A 390 23.05 78.07 13.83
CA LEU A 390 22.62 79.35 13.28
C LEU A 390 23.35 79.58 11.94
N ASN A 391 22.83 80.47 11.08
CA ASN A 391 23.39 80.78 9.74
C ASN A 391 24.72 81.59 9.78
N GLY A 392 25.57 81.30 10.76
CA GLY A 392 26.91 81.80 11.03
C GLY A 392 27.54 80.86 12.06
N SER A 393 28.86 80.69 12.09
CA SER A 393 29.63 79.59 12.70
C SER A 393 29.50 79.37 14.23
N GLY A 394 28.30 79.33 14.79
CA GLY A 394 27.98 79.07 16.18
C GLY A 394 26.76 78.14 16.32
N GLU A 395 26.78 77.32 17.38
CA GLU A 395 25.68 76.43 17.76
C GLU A 395 24.95 76.99 18.98
N ALA A 396 23.63 77.09 18.92
CA ALA A 396 22.77 77.41 20.05
C ALA A 396 22.21 76.12 20.67
N ARG A 397 22.19 76.07 22.01
CA ARG A 397 21.58 74.97 22.78
C ARG A 397 20.28 75.47 23.40
N PHE A 398 19.19 74.76 23.13
CA PHE A 398 17.89 75.02 23.71
C PHE A 398 17.51 73.87 24.62
N ALA A 399 17.08 74.19 25.83
CA ALA A 399 16.61 73.21 26.80
C ALA A 399 15.12 73.46 27.07
N MET A 400 14.31 72.40 27.00
CA MET A 400 12.88 72.46 27.28
C MET A 400 12.52 71.42 28.35
N PRO A 401 11.88 71.80 29.47
CA PRO A 401 11.41 70.84 30.47
C PRO A 401 10.45 69.84 29.85
N GLU A 402 10.58 68.56 30.20
CA GLU A 402 9.70 67.50 29.69
C GLU A 402 8.21 67.75 29.99
N ALA A 403 7.93 68.37 31.13
CA ALA A 403 6.56 68.71 31.55
C ALA A 403 5.90 69.79 30.67
N ASP A 404 6.69 70.62 30.00
CA ASP A 404 6.18 71.72 29.16
C ASP A 404 5.95 71.27 27.71
N ILE A 405 6.30 70.01 27.36
CA ILE A 405 6.25 69.47 26.00
C ILE A 405 4.91 68.75 25.78
N VAL A 406 4.17 69.23 24.79
CA VAL A 406 2.87 68.64 24.42
C VAL A 406 3.02 67.65 23.26
N HIS A 407 3.94 67.93 22.34
CA HIS A 407 4.10 67.14 21.13
C HIS A 407 5.55 67.20 20.62
N VAL A 408 6.00 66.09 20.02
CA VAL A 408 7.32 65.99 19.39
C VAL A 408 7.21 65.36 18.01
N GLU A 409 7.94 65.92 17.07
CA GLU A 409 7.98 65.44 15.69
C GLU A 409 9.43 65.18 15.27
N LEU A 410 9.64 64.03 14.64
CA LEU A 410 10.89 63.70 13.96
C LEU A 410 10.83 64.30 12.55
N LEU A 411 11.82 65.11 12.21
CA LEU A 411 11.91 65.79 10.92
C LEU A 411 12.77 65.01 9.94
N ASP A 412 12.61 65.30 8.65
CA ASP A 412 13.48 64.76 7.60
C ASP A 412 14.71 65.68 7.43
N GLU A 413 15.84 65.10 7.01
CA GLU A 413 16.98 65.88 6.50
C GLU A 413 16.67 66.54 5.16
#